data_AF-A0A075GAV3-F1
#
_entry.id   AF-A0A075GAV3-F1
#
_cell.length_a   1.000
_cell.length_b   1.000
_cell.length_c   1.000
_cell.angle_alpha   90.00
_cell.angle_beta   90.00
_cell.angle_gamma   90.00
#
_symmetry.space_group_name_H-M   'P 1'
#
loop_
_entity.id
_entity.type
_entity.pdbx_description
1 polymer ?
#
loop_
_entity_poly.entity_id
_entity_poly.type
_entity_poly.pdbx_seq_one_letter_code
_entity_poly.pdbx_strand_id
1 'polypeptide(L)'
;MEFDQKTIFHPKFWLTLFVVMHTFLFAIWYILGPFMATDADMTKYLEEDIGLSAELAADSTIRDAFLEDGFFLGIMAMAIVPPFLATAWLLEGRPQTLMTIVCGGTLLFMVTLGTYGDIAIAGEDFTPDLIMGFAMAGATIYSGYIRLDDA
;
A
#
# COMPACT_ATOMS: atom_id res chain seq x y z
N MET A 1 -15.27 31.83 -3.58
CA MET A 1 -13.90 31.44 -3.18
C MET A 1 -13.38 30.56 -4.29
N GLU A 2 -12.41 31.02 -5.05
CA GLU A 2 -11.87 30.24 -6.17
C GLU A 2 -11.03 29.08 -5.59
N PHE A 3 -11.26 27.87 -6.09
CA PHE A 3 -10.62 26.67 -5.56
C PHE A 3 -9.19 26.58 -6.10
N ASP A 4 -8.19 26.89 -5.26
CA ASP A 4 -6.78 26.77 -5.64
C ASP A 4 -6.34 25.29 -5.62
N GLN A 5 -6.61 24.63 -6.76
CA GLN A 5 -6.27 23.24 -7.00
C GLN A 5 -4.78 22.98 -6.85
N LYS A 6 -3.92 23.92 -7.29
CA LYS A 6 -2.48 23.72 -7.23
C LYS A 6 -2.03 23.71 -5.77
N THR A 7 -2.53 24.59 -4.91
CA THR A 7 -2.16 24.54 -3.49
C THR A 7 -2.58 23.22 -2.81
N ILE A 8 -3.80 22.73 -3.06
CA ILE A 8 -4.31 21.49 -2.44
C ILE A 8 -3.59 20.24 -2.99
N PHE A 9 -3.38 20.22 -4.30
CA PHE A 9 -2.74 19.09 -4.98
C PHE A 9 -1.25 19.31 -5.13
N HIS A 10 -0.56 19.74 -4.07
CA HIS A 10 0.90 19.88 -4.11
C HIS A 10 1.59 18.51 -4.05
N PRO A 11 2.51 18.17 -4.98
CA PRO A 11 3.18 16.87 -5.03
C PRO A 11 3.79 16.43 -3.69
N LYS A 12 4.55 17.33 -3.06
CA LYS A 12 5.17 17.07 -1.75
C LYS A 12 4.16 16.68 -0.66
N PHE A 13 2.96 17.27 -0.66
CA PHE A 13 1.93 16.91 0.31
C PHE A 13 1.42 15.48 0.10
N TRP A 14 1.08 15.13 -1.13
CA TRP A 14 0.54 13.80 -1.47
C TRP A 14 1.59 12.70 -1.36
N LEU A 15 2.84 12.97 -1.72
CA LEU A 15 3.96 12.03 -1.50
C LEU A 15 4.21 11.79 -0.01
N THR A 16 4.17 12.83 0.83
CA THR A 16 4.29 12.65 2.29
C THR A 16 3.11 11.86 2.86
N LEU A 17 1.89 12.18 2.44
CA LEU A 17 0.70 11.44 2.88
C LEU A 17 0.79 9.97 2.48
N PHE A 18 1.24 9.68 1.24
CA PHE A 18 1.46 8.32 0.79
C PHE A 18 2.47 7.59 1.68
N VAL A 19 3.64 8.16 1.97
CA VAL A 19 4.63 7.52 2.87
C VAL A 19 4.01 7.17 4.23
N VAL A 20 3.29 8.12 4.84
CA VAL A 20 2.65 7.92 6.15
C VAL A 20 1.64 6.78 6.08
N MET A 21 0.75 6.83 5.10
CA MET A 21 -0.31 5.84 4.94
C MET A 21 0.24 4.45 4.61
N HIS A 22 1.21 4.35 3.70
CA HIS A 22 1.92 3.10 3.41
C HIS A 22 2.57 2.51 4.66
N THR A 23 3.20 3.36 5.47
CA THR A 23 3.89 2.90 6.68
C THR A 23 2.89 2.38 7.71
N PHE A 24 1.85 3.17 8.02
CA PHE A 24 0.96 2.89 9.15
C PHE A 24 -0.25 2.01 8.82
N LEU A 25 -0.69 1.97 7.57
CA LEU A 25 -1.83 1.12 7.17
C LEU A 25 -1.40 -0.19 6.50
N PHE A 26 -0.16 -0.30 6.06
CA PHE A 26 0.30 -1.51 5.37
C PHE A 26 1.54 -2.09 6.04
N ALA A 27 2.69 -1.42 5.89
CA ALA A 27 3.98 -2.06 6.12
C ALA A 27 4.24 -2.39 7.60
N ILE A 28 3.76 -1.57 8.54
CA ILE A 28 3.91 -1.84 9.97
C ILE A 28 3.14 -3.09 10.41
N TRP A 29 1.98 -3.36 9.82
CA TRP A 29 1.15 -4.51 10.20
C TRP A 29 1.76 -5.82 9.74
N TYR A 30 2.35 -5.86 8.55
CA TYR A 30 3.11 -7.02 8.07
C TYR A 30 4.36 -7.29 8.92
N ILE A 31 4.98 -6.24 9.48
CA ILE A 31 6.13 -6.39 10.39
C ILE A 31 5.68 -6.85 11.78
N LEU A 32 4.58 -6.33 12.30
CA LEU A 32 4.11 -6.61 13.66
C LEU A 32 3.31 -7.91 13.77
N GLY A 33 2.63 -8.35 12.70
CA GLY A 33 1.83 -9.56 12.65
C GLY A 33 2.52 -10.80 13.26
N PRO A 34 3.76 -11.13 12.84
CA PRO A 34 4.53 -12.24 13.41
C PRO A 34 4.80 -12.15 14.92
N PHE A 35 4.82 -10.95 15.50
CA PHE A 35 5.07 -10.76 16.94
C PHE A 35 3.78 -10.71 17.76
N MET A 36 2.63 -10.49 17.10
CA MET A 36 1.34 -10.28 17.76
C MET A 36 0.39 -11.47 17.61
N ALA A 37 0.49 -12.23 16.52
CA ALA A 37 -0.43 -13.32 16.23
C ALA A 37 -0.10 -14.56 17.08
N THR A 38 -1.11 -15.14 17.73
CA THR A 38 -0.94 -16.45 18.37
C THR A 38 -1.08 -17.58 17.36
N ASP A 39 -0.59 -18.76 17.71
CA ASP A 39 -0.76 -19.99 16.94
C ASP A 39 -2.22 -20.27 16.57
N ALA A 40 -3.14 -20.03 17.51
CA ALA A 40 -4.57 -20.24 17.30
C ALA A 40 -5.14 -19.20 16.33
N ASP A 41 -4.73 -17.94 16.45
CA ASP A 41 -5.16 -16.87 15.54
C ASP A 41 -4.69 -17.16 14.11
N MET A 42 -3.43 -17.60 13.94
CA MET A 42 -2.88 -17.93 12.63
C MET A 42 -3.50 -19.18 12.02
N THR A 43 -3.76 -20.21 12.82
CA THR A 43 -4.44 -21.42 12.32
C THR A 43 -5.83 -21.05 11.80
N LYS A 44 -6.57 -20.24 12.56
CA LYS A 44 -7.90 -19.78 12.17
C LYS A 44 -7.85 -18.93 10.91
N TYR A 45 -6.95 -17.96 10.83
CA TYR A 45 -6.75 -17.11 9.66
C TYR A 45 -6.43 -17.93 8.39
N LEU A 46 -5.54 -18.91 8.51
CA LEU A 46 -5.16 -19.77 7.38
C LEU A 46 -6.29 -20.68 6.91
N GLU A 47 -7.13 -21.17 7.82
CA GLU A 47 -8.28 -22.01 7.47
C GLU A 47 -9.46 -21.19 6.92
N GLU A 48 -9.84 -20.12 7.62
CA GLU A 48 -11.06 -19.37 7.32
C GLU A 48 -10.85 -18.32 6.23
N ASP A 49 -9.74 -17.58 6.26
CA ASP A 49 -9.52 -16.43 5.37
C ASP A 49 -8.66 -16.79 4.15
N ILE A 50 -7.64 -17.65 4.33
CA ILE A 50 -6.82 -18.14 3.21
C ILE A 50 -7.43 -19.40 2.55
N GLY A 51 -8.28 -20.13 3.27
CA GLY A 51 -8.98 -21.30 2.74
C GLY A 51 -8.14 -22.59 2.68
N LEU A 52 -7.12 -22.72 3.53
CA LEU A 52 -6.39 -23.98 3.69
C LEU A 52 -7.26 -25.04 4.40
N SER A 53 -6.97 -26.31 4.18
CA SER A 53 -7.60 -27.37 4.98
C SER A 53 -7.13 -27.28 6.44
N ALA A 54 -7.97 -27.71 7.39
CA ALA A 54 -7.62 -27.73 8.82
C ALA A 54 -6.27 -28.43 9.11
N GLU A 55 -5.93 -29.49 8.35
CA GLU A 55 -4.64 -30.19 8.50
C GLU A 55 -3.45 -29.32 8.08
N LEU A 56 -3.57 -28.57 6.98
CA LEU A 56 -2.52 -27.67 6.51
C LEU A 56 -2.44 -26.40 7.37
N ALA A 57 -3.58 -25.87 7.82
CA ALA A 57 -3.62 -24.70 8.68
C ALA A 57 -3.00 -24.96 10.06
N ALA A 58 -3.11 -26.18 10.57
CA ALA A 58 -2.50 -26.60 11.84
C ALA A 58 -1.01 -26.98 11.73
N ASP A 59 -0.46 -27.09 10.52
CA ASP A 59 0.97 -27.39 10.32
C ASP A 59 1.82 -26.17 10.71
N SER A 60 2.69 -26.34 11.71
CA SER A 60 3.57 -25.28 12.20
C SER A 60 4.54 -24.80 11.13
N THR A 61 4.99 -25.67 10.22
CA THR A 61 5.89 -25.30 9.11
C THR A 61 5.21 -24.35 8.14
N ILE A 62 3.93 -24.58 7.85
CA ILE A 62 3.15 -23.72 6.95
C ILE A 62 2.88 -22.37 7.61
N ARG A 63 2.47 -22.37 8.88
CA ARG A 63 2.25 -21.14 9.64
C ARG A 63 3.52 -20.28 9.78
N ASP A 64 4.64 -20.90 10.13
CA ASP A 64 5.91 -20.20 10.31
C ASP A 64 6.40 -19.62 8.98
N ALA A 65 6.28 -20.37 7.88
CA ALA A 65 6.60 -19.88 6.55
C ALA A 65 5.73 -18.68 6.14
N PHE A 66 4.42 -18.73 6.41
CA PHE A 66 3.51 -17.63 6.10
C PHE A 66 3.86 -16.36 6.88
N LEU A 67 4.17 -16.48 8.18
CA LEU A 67 4.62 -15.36 9.01
C LEU A 67 5.97 -14.81 8.57
N GLU A 68 6.92 -15.67 8.21
CA GLU A 68 8.24 -15.28 7.70
C GLU A 68 8.11 -14.51 6.38
N ASP A 69 7.31 -15.02 5.44
CA ASP A 69 7.04 -14.37 4.16
C ASP A 69 6.37 -13.01 4.35
N GLY A 70 5.36 -12.93 5.22
CA GLY A 70 4.69 -11.68 5.58
C GLY A 70 5.66 -10.66 6.20
N PHE A 71 6.52 -11.10 7.12
CA PHE A 71 7.54 -10.28 7.74
C PHE A 71 8.53 -9.72 6.70
N PHE A 72 9.03 -10.60 5.82
CA PHE A 72 9.97 -10.24 4.78
C PHE A 72 9.35 -9.23 3.80
N LEU A 73 8.09 -9.44 3.41
CA LEU A 73 7.34 -8.49 2.60
C LEU A 73 7.22 -7.13 3.29
N GLY A 74 6.87 -7.11 4.57
CA GLY A 74 6.80 -5.89 5.38
C GLY A 74 8.11 -5.12 5.44
N ILE A 75 9.23 -5.81 5.69
CA ILE A 75 10.58 -5.21 5.67
C ILE A 75 10.91 -4.65 4.29
N MET A 76 10.71 -5.44 3.24
CA MET A 76 10.98 -5.01 1.87
C MET A 76 10.16 -3.76 1.50
N ALA A 77 8.88 -3.74 1.87
CA ALA A 77 8.00 -2.60 1.66
C ALA A 77 8.48 -1.35 2.44
N MET A 78 8.99 -1.50 3.66
CA MET A 78 9.59 -0.40 4.44
C MET A 78 10.96 0.05 3.92
N ALA A 79 11.72 -0.86 3.32
CA ALA A 79 13.07 -0.57 2.81
C ALA A 79 13.06 0.08 1.43
N ILE A 80 12.03 -0.17 0.61
CA ILE A 80 11.99 0.29 -0.79
C ILE A 80 11.09 1.52 -0.95
N VAL A 81 9.86 1.47 -0.43
CA VAL A 81 8.85 2.49 -0.73
C VAL A 81 9.19 3.85 -0.12
N PRO A 82 9.57 3.97 1.17
CA PRO A 82 9.92 5.27 1.74
C PRO A 82 11.13 5.94 1.05
N PRO A 83 12.26 5.25 0.75
CA PRO A 83 13.35 5.87 0.01
C PRO A 83 12.97 6.31 -1.41
N PHE A 84 12.13 5.53 -2.10
CA PHE A 84 11.66 5.89 -3.44
C PHE A 84 10.78 7.16 -3.40
N LEU A 85 9.84 7.23 -2.45
CA LEU A 85 8.98 8.39 -2.26
C LEU A 85 9.78 9.62 -1.76
N ALA A 86 10.76 9.41 -0.89
CA ALA A 86 11.67 10.48 -0.45
C ALA A 86 12.49 11.03 -1.61
N THR A 87 12.96 10.16 -2.52
CA THR A 87 13.66 10.58 -3.74
C THR A 87 12.76 11.45 -4.61
N ALA A 88 11.52 11.02 -4.87
CA ALA A 88 10.54 11.81 -5.63
C ALA A 88 10.25 13.17 -4.94
N TRP A 89 10.18 13.18 -3.61
CA TRP A 89 9.92 14.37 -2.81
C TRP A 89 11.06 15.40 -2.88
N LEU A 90 12.31 14.94 -2.94
CA LEU A 90 13.51 15.79 -2.99
C LEU A 90 13.76 16.43 -4.36
N LEU A 91 13.16 15.90 -5.43
CA LEU A 91 13.25 16.50 -6.76
C LEU A 91 12.52 17.83 -6.82
N GLU A 92 12.82 18.62 -7.86
CA GLU A 92 12.13 19.88 -8.16
C GLU A 92 11.80 19.98 -9.65
N GLY A 93 10.83 20.84 -9.99
CA GLY A 93 10.40 21.06 -11.36
C GLY A 93 9.86 19.80 -12.04
N ARG A 94 10.11 19.66 -13.35
CA ARG A 94 9.53 18.60 -14.19
C ARG A 94 9.85 17.18 -13.71
N PRO A 95 11.09 16.86 -13.28
CA PRO A 95 11.40 15.55 -12.70
C PRO A 95 10.53 15.18 -11.49
N GLN A 96 10.28 16.12 -10.57
CA GLN A 96 9.39 15.86 -9.42
C GLN A 96 7.99 15.52 -9.89
N THR A 97 7.47 16.29 -10.84
CA THR A 97 6.14 16.11 -11.40
C THR A 97 5.97 14.72 -12.01
N LEU A 98 6.93 14.30 -12.84
CA LEU A 98 6.93 12.98 -13.47
C LEU A 98 7.04 11.87 -12.44
N MET A 99 7.97 11.99 -11.49
CA MET A 99 8.14 10.99 -10.43
C MET A 99 6.89 10.87 -9.55
N THR A 100 6.20 11.98 -9.28
CA THR A 100 4.94 11.97 -8.52
C THR A 100 3.86 11.17 -9.25
N ILE A 101 3.74 11.35 -10.57
CA ILE A 101 2.81 10.56 -11.41
C ILE A 101 3.20 9.08 -11.37
N VAL A 102 4.49 8.75 -11.47
CA VAL A 102 4.97 7.37 -11.38
C VAL A 102 4.65 6.76 -10.01
N CYS A 103 4.92 7.46 -8.91
CA CYS A 103 4.58 7.00 -7.57
C CYS A 103 3.07 6.73 -7.41
N GLY A 104 2.22 7.66 -7.86
CA GLY A 104 0.78 7.49 -7.81
C GLY A 104 0.28 6.37 -8.73
N GLY A 105 0.88 6.20 -9.91
CA GLY A 105 0.58 5.12 -10.84
C GLY A 105 0.95 3.74 -10.30
N THR A 106 2.11 3.62 -9.66
CA THR A 106 2.51 2.39 -8.97
C THR A 106 1.56 2.06 -7.83
N LEU A 107 1.15 3.06 -7.03
CA LEU A 107 0.14 2.87 -6.00
C LEU A 107 -1.20 2.40 -6.60
N LEU A 108 -1.66 3.04 -7.69
CA LEU A 108 -2.89 2.65 -8.37
C LEU A 108 -2.83 1.19 -8.82
N PHE A 109 -1.73 0.78 -9.41
CA PHE A 109 -1.52 -0.59 -9.86
C PHE A 109 -1.56 -1.58 -8.68
N MET A 110 -0.85 -1.29 -7.59
CA MET A 110 -0.84 -2.12 -6.39
C MET A 110 -2.22 -2.24 -5.74
N VAL A 111 -2.95 -1.13 -5.56
CA VAL A 111 -4.31 -1.13 -5.00
C VAL A 111 -5.28 -1.88 -5.91
N THR A 112 -5.12 -1.77 -7.23
CA THR A 112 -5.94 -2.54 -8.19
C THR A 112 -5.70 -4.04 -8.06
N LEU A 113 -4.44 -4.47 -7.96
CA LEU A 113 -4.11 -5.88 -7.77
C LEU A 113 -4.60 -6.41 -6.43
N GLY A 114 -4.44 -5.64 -5.34
CA GLY A 114 -4.97 -5.98 -4.02
C GLY A 114 -6.49 -6.14 -4.05
N THR A 115 -7.19 -5.12 -4.57
CA THR A 115 -8.66 -5.15 -4.74
C THR A 115 -9.13 -6.35 -5.56
N TYR A 116 -8.41 -6.70 -6.62
CA TYR A 116 -8.72 -7.89 -7.41
C TYR A 116 -8.52 -9.17 -6.59
N GLY A 117 -7.45 -9.28 -5.80
CA GLY A 117 -7.23 -10.37 -4.87
C GLY A 117 -8.41 -10.53 -3.90
N ASP A 118 -8.76 -9.45 -3.20
CA ASP A 118 -9.80 -9.47 -2.17
C ASP A 118 -11.17 -9.82 -2.76
N ILE A 119 -11.57 -9.14 -3.83
CA ILE A 119 -12.92 -9.32 -4.40
C ILE A 119 -13.03 -10.55 -5.29
N ALA A 120 -12.14 -10.68 -6.27
CA ALA A 120 -12.30 -11.69 -7.32
C ALA A 120 -11.78 -13.07 -6.91
N ILE A 121 -10.81 -13.12 -5.98
CA ILE A 121 -10.23 -14.38 -5.52
C ILE A 121 -10.78 -14.77 -4.14
N ALA A 122 -10.76 -13.86 -3.16
CA ALA A 122 -11.23 -14.16 -1.80
C ALA A 122 -12.75 -13.98 -1.62
N GLY A 123 -13.42 -13.27 -2.53
CA GLY A 123 -14.88 -13.07 -2.48
C GLY A 123 -15.32 -12.04 -1.44
N GLU A 124 -14.41 -11.16 -1.01
CA GLU A 124 -14.68 -10.10 -0.05
C GLU A 124 -15.44 -8.92 -0.66
N ASP A 125 -16.04 -8.10 0.21
CA ASP A 125 -16.73 -6.87 -0.19
C ASP A 125 -15.75 -5.77 -0.57
N PHE A 126 -16.19 -4.84 -1.41
CA PHE A 126 -15.40 -3.64 -1.71
C PHE A 126 -15.39 -2.68 -0.53
N THR A 127 -14.33 -2.71 0.26
CA THR A 127 -14.22 -1.99 1.54
C THR A 127 -13.77 -0.52 1.38
N PRO A 128 -14.04 0.34 2.38
CA PRO A 128 -13.59 1.74 2.38
C PRO A 128 -12.07 1.93 2.27
N ASP A 129 -11.28 0.98 2.76
CA ASP A 129 -9.81 1.06 2.72
C ASP A 129 -9.30 0.95 1.28
N LEU A 130 -9.93 0.09 0.47
CA LEU A 130 -9.64 -0.01 -0.96
C LEU A 130 -9.99 1.29 -1.70
N ILE A 131 -11.15 1.89 -1.38
CA ILE A 131 -11.56 3.19 -1.93
C ILE A 131 -10.54 4.28 -1.57
N MET A 132 -10.05 4.29 -0.34
CA MET A 132 -9.04 5.25 0.11
C MET A 132 -7.73 5.08 -0.66
N GLY A 133 -7.32 3.83 -0.93
CA GLY A 133 -6.18 3.52 -1.79
C GLY A 133 -6.32 4.13 -3.19
N PHE A 134 -7.47 3.94 -3.84
CA PHE A 134 -7.75 4.53 -5.16
C PHE A 134 -7.76 6.06 -5.13
N ALA A 135 -8.39 6.65 -4.11
CA ALA A 135 -8.45 8.10 -3.95
C ALA A 135 -7.05 8.72 -3.77
N MET A 136 -6.20 8.11 -2.95
CA MET A 136 -4.82 8.56 -2.77
C MET A 136 -4.00 8.41 -4.05
N ALA A 137 -4.14 7.28 -4.75
CA ALA A 137 -3.45 7.06 -6.01
C ALA A 137 -3.84 8.12 -7.05
N GLY A 138 -5.15 8.35 -7.22
CA GLY A 138 -5.68 9.37 -8.11
C GLY A 138 -5.22 10.78 -7.74
N ALA A 139 -5.28 11.14 -6.47
CA ALA A 139 -4.84 12.45 -5.99
C ALA A 139 -3.33 12.66 -6.17
N THR A 140 -2.51 11.62 -5.94
CA THR A 140 -1.07 11.66 -6.16
C THR A 140 -0.77 11.85 -7.66
N ILE A 141 -1.39 11.06 -8.54
CA ILE A 141 -1.25 11.23 -10.00
C ILE A 141 -1.65 12.65 -10.42
N TYR A 142 -2.82 13.11 -9.97
CA TYR A 142 -3.34 14.43 -10.31
C TYR A 142 -2.42 15.55 -9.83
N SER A 143 -1.82 15.41 -8.64
CA SER A 143 -0.89 16.40 -8.07
C SER A 143 0.33 16.67 -8.94
N GLY A 144 0.85 15.63 -9.61
CA GLY A 144 1.85 15.77 -10.64
C GLY A 144 1.24 16.29 -11.95
N TYR A 145 0.20 15.64 -12.47
CA TYR A 145 -0.38 15.98 -13.78
C TYR A 145 -0.64 17.48 -13.99
N ILE A 146 -1.25 18.15 -13.01
CA ILE A 146 -1.62 19.58 -13.11
C ILE A 146 -0.43 20.56 -13.18
N ARG A 147 0.81 20.07 -13.02
CA ARG A 147 2.05 20.83 -13.05
C ARG A 147 2.96 20.47 -14.22
N LEU A 148 2.54 19.58 -15.11
CA LEU A 148 3.37 19.19 -16.26
C LEU A 148 3.66 20.35 -17.21
N ASP A 149 2.74 21.33 -17.27
CA ASP A 149 2.84 22.50 -18.14
C ASP A 149 3.54 23.69 -17.46
N ASP A 150 3.69 23.64 -16.12
CA ASP A 150 4.38 24.68 -15.33
C ASP A 150 5.90 24.43 -15.22
N ALA A 151 6.38 23.30 -15.76
CA ALA A 151 7.65 22.69 -15.38
C ALA A 151 8.61 22.38 -16.54
#